data_AF-A0A367ESB4-F1
#
_entry.id   AF-A0A367ESB4-F1
#
_cell.length_a   1.000
_cell.length_b   1.000
_cell.length_c   1.000
_cell.angle_alpha   90.00
_cell.angle_beta   90.00
_cell.angle_gamma   90.00
#
_symmetry.space_group_name_H-M   'P 1'
#
loop_
_entity.id
_entity.type
_entity.pdbx_description
1 polymer ?
#
loop_
_entity_poly.entity_id
_entity_poly.type
_entity_poly.pdbx_seq_one_letter_code
_entity_poly.pdbx_strand_id
1 'polypeptide(L)'
;MEVNAHFTANDDHAGLAQIRRTWGYMLDSPIGTKSTFWEGIDADGGFAYGDAFMSLAHGWSTGPTAALTFSVLGIAPEPQAGQYRFVPHPGDLTTVEGRITLPQGALSASWSRDAPAGTFTSNLVSPAGTTGKVGIPKFGGNPTISVNGVTVWRNGTFTPQPAVTGATQDAAYVYLTGVAPGTYTFSASGLGNPPAPLLPVAADLPAGFGKCAGEGGQCSFPGTRVVAFGAGSYKYRTVDSGTACTSAAFGGDSAKGIQKSCFVAPLGGPSGYTSCAAEKGVCAVTAPRTVAYGANGAFTYRVVNSPTSCDNGVFGDPIANVVKACYVAPAGAPAGGWSQCAAENGTCAAANGQPIAYGAYGAFTYATANGDTPCANATFGEPIYGESKACYTKAGGPSGYPTTCAGENGTCGFSGSREVAFGARGRYVFKSFTDGTACTITAFGIDPLPGVQKACHLTP
;
A
#
# COMPACT_ATOMS: atom_id res chain seq x y z
N MET A 1 12.78 3.71 13.26
CA MET A 1 13.63 2.91 12.34
C MET A 1 12.98 2.63 10.99
N GLU A 2 11.65 2.51 10.92
CA GLU A 2 10.91 2.21 9.68
C GLU A 2 11.20 3.16 8.50
N VAL A 3 11.22 4.48 8.71
CA VAL A 3 11.47 5.47 7.64
C VAL A 3 12.77 5.19 6.85
N ASN A 4 13.86 4.84 7.54
CA ASN A 4 15.13 4.54 6.89
C ASN A 4 15.10 3.18 6.16
N ALA A 5 14.27 2.24 6.63
CA ALA A 5 14.10 0.95 5.99
C ALA A 5 13.42 1.09 4.61
N HIS A 6 12.42 1.98 4.48
CA HIS A 6 11.81 2.29 3.19
C HIS A 6 12.85 2.79 2.17
N PHE A 7 13.66 3.78 2.53
CA PHE A 7 14.69 4.29 1.63
C PHE A 7 15.76 3.24 1.32
N THR A 8 16.15 2.42 2.30
CA THR A 8 17.08 1.29 2.08
C THR A 8 16.51 0.27 1.07
N ALA A 9 15.18 0.09 1.06
CA ALA A 9 14.48 -0.77 0.11
C ALA A 9 14.19 -0.10 -1.25
N ASN A 10 14.66 1.14 -1.48
CA ASN A 10 14.28 1.99 -2.63
C ASN A 10 12.77 2.25 -2.74
N ASP A 11 12.05 2.23 -1.61
CA ASP A 11 10.64 2.60 -1.53
C ASP A 11 10.50 4.08 -1.10
N ASP A 12 11.02 4.95 -1.94
CA ASP A 12 11.14 6.39 -1.67
C ASP A 12 9.78 7.02 -1.36
N HIS A 13 8.73 6.60 -2.09
CA HIS A 13 7.38 7.12 -1.94
C HIS A 13 6.78 6.75 -0.58
N ALA A 14 6.93 5.50 -0.11
CA ALA A 14 6.44 5.13 1.21
C ALA A 14 7.25 5.81 2.33
N GLY A 15 8.57 5.95 2.16
CA GLY A 15 9.43 6.67 3.10
C GLY A 15 8.98 8.13 3.29
N LEU A 16 8.78 8.85 2.19
CA LEU A 16 8.28 10.24 2.21
C LEU A 16 6.84 10.32 2.75
N ALA A 17 5.96 9.37 2.39
CA ALA A 17 4.60 9.32 2.92
C ALA A 17 4.59 9.10 4.44
N GLN A 18 5.48 8.24 4.97
CA GLN A 18 5.63 8.03 6.41
C GLN A 18 6.16 9.27 7.12
N ILE A 19 7.11 10.00 6.51
CA ILE A 19 7.59 11.30 7.02
C ILE A 19 6.43 12.29 7.17
N ARG A 20 5.67 12.50 6.08
CA ARG A 20 4.54 13.42 6.04
C ARG A 20 3.44 13.01 7.01
N ARG A 21 3.14 11.71 7.10
CA ARG A 21 2.13 11.13 8.01
C ARG A 21 2.45 11.44 9.45
N THR A 22 3.58 10.93 9.93
CA THR A 22 3.84 10.89 11.36
C THR A 22 4.40 12.20 11.86
N TRP A 23 5.42 12.73 11.20
CA TRP A 23 6.12 13.93 11.66
C TRP A 23 5.46 15.22 11.16
N GLY A 24 4.87 15.19 9.96
CA GLY A 24 3.99 16.29 9.53
C GLY A 24 2.84 16.45 10.52
N TYR A 25 2.22 15.36 10.97
CA TYR A 25 1.21 15.44 12.03
C TYR A 25 1.75 16.02 13.34
N MET A 26 2.92 15.60 13.84
CA MET A 26 3.50 16.19 15.06
C MET A 26 3.71 17.71 14.96
N LEU A 27 4.05 18.21 13.77
CA LEU A 27 4.28 19.63 13.51
C LEU A 27 2.99 20.42 13.27
N ASP A 28 1.96 19.81 12.68
CA ASP A 28 0.72 20.51 12.35
C ASP A 28 -0.38 20.33 13.42
N SER A 29 -0.22 19.35 14.31
CA SER A 29 -1.26 18.95 15.25
C SER A 29 -1.55 20.05 16.29
N PRO A 30 -2.82 20.34 16.59
CA PRO A 30 -3.20 21.35 17.58
C PRO A 30 -2.82 20.97 19.01
N ILE A 31 -2.57 19.68 19.29
CA ILE A 31 -2.15 19.22 20.62
C ILE A 31 -0.61 19.29 20.79
N GLY A 32 0.14 19.55 19.72
CA GLY A 32 1.61 19.59 19.74
C GLY A 32 2.21 20.97 19.92
N THR A 33 3.54 21.01 19.99
CA THR A 33 4.35 22.24 20.07
C THR A 33 4.53 22.95 18.73
N LYS A 34 4.17 22.29 17.63
CA LYS A 34 4.36 22.76 16.24
C LYS A 34 5.80 23.11 15.86
N SER A 35 6.77 22.65 16.64
CA SER A 35 8.18 23.04 16.51
C SER A 35 9.16 21.94 16.91
N THR A 36 8.70 20.91 17.61
CA THR A 36 9.52 19.80 18.11
C THR A 36 8.82 18.46 17.90
N PHE A 37 9.57 17.36 17.93
CA PHE A 37 9.02 16.01 17.81
C PHE A 37 8.78 15.37 19.16
N TRP A 38 7.66 14.65 19.27
CA TRP A 38 7.18 14.09 20.55
C TRP A 38 7.86 12.76 20.86
N GLU A 39 7.90 12.41 22.13
CA GLU A 39 8.45 11.15 22.62
C GLU A 39 7.70 9.93 22.08
N GLY A 40 6.37 9.98 22.01
CA GLY A 40 5.57 8.90 21.45
C GLY A 40 4.28 9.42 20.83
N ILE A 41 3.70 8.61 19.95
CA ILE A 41 2.42 8.86 19.30
C ILE A 41 1.67 7.55 19.17
N ASP A 42 0.40 7.56 19.55
CA ASP A 42 -0.50 6.41 19.38
C ASP A 42 -1.08 6.35 17.97
N ALA A 43 -1.64 5.19 17.61
CA ALA A 43 -2.24 4.98 16.30
C ALA A 43 -3.40 5.93 15.98
N ASP A 44 -4.08 6.47 17.00
CA ASP A 44 -5.14 7.47 16.87
C ASP A 44 -4.62 8.92 16.77
N GLY A 45 -3.29 9.10 16.83
CA GLY A 45 -2.64 10.41 16.85
C GLY A 45 -2.62 11.09 18.22
N GLY A 46 -3.00 10.37 19.28
CA GLY A 46 -2.88 10.80 20.67
C GLY A 46 -1.46 10.65 21.22
N PHE A 47 -1.28 11.03 22.47
CA PHE A 47 -0.04 10.90 23.21
C PHE A 47 0.10 9.49 23.78
N ALA A 48 1.18 8.79 23.42
CA ALA A 48 1.36 7.37 23.73
C ALA A 48 1.51 7.02 25.22
N TYR A 49 1.72 8.00 26.09
CA TYR A 49 2.07 7.79 27.51
C TYR A 49 1.03 8.34 28.51
N GLY A 50 -0.19 8.69 28.06
CA GLY A 50 -1.32 9.05 28.95
C GLY A 50 -1.05 10.24 29.90
N ASP A 51 -1.53 10.15 31.15
CA ASP A 51 -1.40 11.18 32.21
C ASP A 51 0.04 11.34 32.77
N ALA A 52 1.01 10.56 32.27
CA ALA A 52 2.41 10.70 32.64
C ALA A 52 3.10 11.73 31.72
N PHE A 53 4.12 12.41 32.27
CA PHE A 53 4.92 13.44 31.60
C PHE A 53 5.53 12.97 30.27
N MET A 54 4.78 13.06 29.17
CA MET A 54 5.30 12.81 27.84
C MET A 54 6.11 14.02 27.36
N SER A 55 7.37 13.79 26.97
CA SER A 55 8.16 14.87 26.38
C SER A 55 7.63 15.21 24.98
N LEU A 56 7.36 16.49 24.74
CA LEU A 56 7.02 17.00 23.39
C LEU A 56 8.26 17.42 22.59
N ALA A 57 9.46 17.24 23.14
CA ALA A 57 10.72 17.57 22.50
C ALA A 57 11.74 16.46 22.77
N HIS A 58 11.61 15.35 22.05
CA HIS A 58 12.41 14.15 22.28
C HIS A 58 13.28 13.79 21.08
N GLY A 59 14.60 13.77 21.29
CA GLY A 59 15.60 13.59 20.23
C GLY A 59 15.50 12.25 19.50
N TRP A 60 15.00 11.19 20.14
CA TRP A 60 14.87 9.86 19.50
C TRP A 60 13.85 9.83 18.34
N SER A 61 13.01 10.87 18.24
CA SER A 61 11.95 10.98 17.24
C SER A 61 12.41 11.79 16.04
N THR A 62 13.68 12.18 15.97
CA THR A 62 14.26 12.97 14.86
C THR A 62 14.64 12.13 13.64
N GLY A 63 14.00 10.98 13.44
CA GLY A 63 14.20 10.10 12.28
C GLY A 63 14.21 10.81 10.91
N PRO A 64 13.30 11.77 10.64
CA PRO A 64 13.28 12.50 9.37
C PRO A 64 14.54 13.31 9.13
N THR A 65 15.19 13.85 10.17
CA THR A 65 16.42 14.63 10.00
C THR A 65 17.50 13.78 9.31
N ALA A 66 17.70 12.55 9.79
CA ALA A 66 18.64 11.61 9.19
C ALA A 66 18.15 11.14 7.81
N ALA A 67 16.87 10.81 7.65
CA ALA A 67 16.33 10.32 6.39
C ALA A 67 16.39 11.36 5.26
N LEU A 68 15.98 12.61 5.55
CA LEU A 68 15.99 13.71 4.60
C LEU A 68 17.43 14.08 4.19
N THR A 69 18.38 14.01 5.11
CA THR A 69 19.80 14.31 4.83
C THR A 69 20.49 13.18 4.08
N PHE A 70 20.44 11.96 4.62
CA PHE A 70 21.26 10.83 4.16
C PHE A 70 20.64 10.03 3.01
N SER A 71 19.31 10.11 2.83
CA SER A 71 18.59 9.38 1.77
C SER A 71 17.99 10.33 0.74
N VAL A 72 17.13 11.27 1.16
CA VAL A 72 16.40 12.13 0.21
C VAL A 72 17.34 13.10 -0.51
N LEU A 73 18.10 13.91 0.22
CA LEU A 73 19.22 14.65 -0.36
C LEU A 73 20.29 13.67 -0.84
N GLY A 74 20.55 12.62 -0.06
CA GLY A 74 21.39 11.50 -0.46
C GLY A 74 22.87 11.65 -0.14
N ILE A 75 23.26 12.69 0.60
CA ILE A 75 24.65 12.87 1.03
C ILE A 75 24.89 12.20 2.37
N ALA A 76 25.86 11.28 2.46
CA ALA A 76 26.21 10.62 3.72
C ALA A 76 27.71 10.27 3.77
N PRO A 77 28.36 10.33 4.94
CA PRO A 77 29.71 9.81 5.10
C PRO A 77 29.71 8.28 4.95
N GLU A 78 30.79 7.74 4.37
CA GLU A 78 31.03 6.30 4.30
C GLU A 78 32.00 5.86 5.41
N PRO A 79 32.08 4.56 5.75
CA PRO A 79 32.93 4.07 6.85
C PRO A 79 34.41 4.43 6.72
N GLN A 80 34.92 4.52 5.49
CA GLN A 80 36.28 4.97 5.24
C GLN A 80 36.37 6.50 5.31
N ALA A 81 37.24 7.02 6.19
CA ALA A 81 37.43 8.45 6.37
C ALA A 81 37.73 9.17 5.04
N GLY A 82 37.04 10.28 4.81
CA GLY A 82 37.12 11.06 3.57
C GLY A 82 36.25 10.54 2.43
N GLN A 83 35.66 9.35 2.54
CA GLN A 83 34.68 8.88 1.57
C GLN A 83 33.27 9.32 1.94
N TYR A 84 32.48 9.63 0.92
CA TYR A 84 31.07 9.94 1.05
C TYR A 84 30.30 9.40 -0.16
N ARG A 85 28.99 9.27 0.02
CA ARG A 85 28.06 9.07 -1.09
C ARG A 85 27.20 10.30 -1.31
N PHE A 86 26.77 10.49 -2.55
CA PHE A 86 25.70 11.38 -2.97
C PHE A 86 24.74 10.58 -3.85
N VAL A 87 23.79 9.88 -3.23
CA VAL A 87 22.82 8.99 -3.88
C VAL A 87 21.41 9.44 -3.49
N PRO A 88 20.81 10.36 -4.26
CA PRO A 88 19.48 10.89 -3.99
C PRO A 88 18.37 9.84 -4.09
N HIS A 89 17.40 9.89 -3.18
CA HIS A 89 16.13 9.16 -3.23
C HIS A 89 14.96 10.15 -3.44
N PRO A 90 14.64 10.52 -4.70
CA PRO A 90 13.78 11.67 -4.95
C PRO A 90 12.30 11.44 -4.62
N GLY A 91 11.80 10.20 -4.76
CA GLY A 91 10.36 9.92 -4.69
C GLY A 91 9.54 10.86 -5.58
N ASP A 92 8.61 11.62 -4.97
CA ASP A 92 7.77 12.62 -5.64
C ASP A 92 8.27 14.07 -5.52
N LEU A 93 9.44 14.29 -4.92
CA LEU A 93 10.02 15.63 -4.79
C LEU A 93 10.70 16.06 -6.09
N THR A 94 10.59 17.36 -6.40
CA THR A 94 11.18 17.96 -7.60
C THR A 94 12.54 18.60 -7.34
N THR A 95 12.80 19.06 -6.11
CA THR A 95 14.03 19.77 -5.76
C THR A 95 14.39 19.54 -4.31
N VAL A 96 15.68 19.34 -4.01
CA VAL A 96 16.22 19.25 -2.64
C VAL A 96 17.62 19.84 -2.61
N GLU A 97 17.98 20.53 -1.53
CA GLU A 97 19.33 21.01 -1.28
C GLU A 97 19.70 20.86 0.19
N GLY A 98 21.00 20.81 0.47
CA GLY A 98 21.50 20.81 1.84
C GLY A 98 23.01 20.63 1.93
N ARG A 99 23.48 20.48 3.17
CA ARG A 99 24.90 20.43 3.49
C ARG A 99 25.15 19.58 4.73
N ILE A 100 26.23 18.81 4.71
CA ILE A 100 26.84 18.22 5.91
C ILE A 100 28.28 18.71 6.08
N THR A 101 28.84 18.55 7.27
CA THR A 101 30.25 18.84 7.53
C THR A 101 30.98 17.54 7.81
N LEU A 102 31.94 17.20 6.96
CA LEU A 102 32.90 16.13 7.18
C LEU A 102 34.12 16.66 7.93
N PRO A 103 34.98 15.80 8.50
CA PRO A 103 36.27 16.24 9.05
C PRO A 103 37.12 17.02 8.05
N GLN A 104 36.98 16.75 6.76
CA GLN A 104 37.67 17.43 5.66
C GLN A 104 37.10 18.81 5.33
N GLY A 105 35.86 19.10 5.75
CA GLY A 105 35.16 20.35 5.45
C GLY A 105 33.70 20.16 5.03
N ALA A 106 33.10 21.25 4.56
CA ALA A 106 31.71 21.27 4.11
C ALA A 106 31.50 20.48 2.82
N LEU A 107 30.49 19.61 2.82
CA LEU A 107 29.95 18.91 1.65
C LEU A 107 28.54 19.45 1.37
N SER A 108 28.38 20.21 0.30
CA SER A 108 27.09 20.77 -0.12
C SER A 108 26.58 20.06 -1.37
N ALA A 109 25.28 19.79 -1.43
CA ALA A 109 24.67 19.18 -2.58
C ALA A 109 23.27 19.73 -2.83
N SER A 110 22.86 19.72 -4.09
CA SER A 110 21.47 19.95 -4.48
C SER A 110 21.11 19.08 -5.66
N TRP A 111 19.83 18.85 -5.86
CA TRP A 111 19.34 18.23 -7.07
C TRP A 111 17.95 18.74 -7.44
N SER A 112 17.65 18.63 -8.73
CA SER A 112 16.35 18.95 -9.32
C SER A 112 15.97 17.86 -10.33
N ARG A 113 14.67 17.58 -10.43
CA ARG A 113 14.09 16.60 -11.35
C ARG A 113 12.94 17.24 -12.13
N ASP A 114 12.98 17.09 -13.45
CA ASP A 114 11.86 17.35 -14.33
C ASP A 114 11.35 16.01 -14.87
N ALA A 115 10.27 15.53 -14.27
CA ALA A 115 9.70 14.22 -14.58
C ALA A 115 9.10 14.14 -15.99
N PRO A 116 8.31 15.13 -16.47
CA PRO A 116 7.86 15.18 -17.86
C PRO A 116 9.00 15.20 -18.88
N ALA A 117 10.08 15.95 -18.63
CA ALA A 117 11.22 16.01 -19.53
C ALA A 117 12.16 14.79 -19.41
N GLY A 118 11.98 13.95 -18.38
CA GLY A 118 12.87 12.83 -18.10
C GLY A 118 14.31 13.30 -17.80
N THR A 119 14.45 14.42 -17.08
CA THR A 119 15.77 15.00 -16.74
C THR A 119 15.99 15.13 -15.23
N PHE A 120 17.27 15.05 -14.85
CA PHE A 120 17.73 15.20 -13.47
C PHE A 120 19.06 15.93 -13.47
N THR A 121 19.17 16.96 -12.64
CA THR A 121 20.41 17.73 -12.48
C THR A 121 20.78 17.77 -11.01
N SER A 122 22.01 17.37 -10.68
CA SER A 122 22.55 17.49 -9.34
C SER A 122 23.85 18.29 -9.30
N ASN A 123 24.02 19.08 -8.25
CA ASN A 123 25.20 19.89 -8.01
C ASN A 123 25.89 19.41 -6.73
N LEU A 124 27.21 19.42 -6.74
CA LEU A 124 28.04 18.92 -5.65
C LEU A 124 29.22 19.85 -5.43
N VAL A 125 29.49 20.20 -4.17
CA VAL A 125 30.71 20.87 -3.74
C VAL A 125 31.32 20.03 -2.62
N SER A 126 32.46 19.42 -2.88
CA SER A 126 33.15 18.55 -1.91
C SER A 126 34.56 19.05 -1.59
N PRO A 127 35.00 18.97 -0.33
CA PRO A 127 36.27 19.55 0.12
C PRO A 127 37.47 18.67 -0.23
N ALA A 128 38.67 19.25 -0.22
CA ALA A 128 39.91 18.53 -0.45
C ALA A 128 40.07 17.33 0.51
N GLY A 129 40.74 16.27 0.07
CA GLY A 129 40.90 15.04 0.85
C GLY A 129 39.65 14.15 0.91
N THR A 130 38.64 14.42 0.07
CA THR A 130 37.46 13.56 -0.05
C THR A 130 37.43 12.73 -1.33
N THR A 131 36.61 11.69 -1.37
CA THR A 131 36.29 10.93 -2.58
C THR A 131 34.82 10.53 -2.57
N GLY A 132 34.12 10.84 -3.65
CA GLY A 132 32.67 10.64 -3.74
C GLY A 132 32.26 9.41 -4.56
N LYS A 133 31.14 8.81 -4.16
CA LYS A 133 30.29 7.95 -5.00
C LYS A 133 28.98 8.69 -5.29
N VAL A 134 28.73 9.04 -6.54
CA VAL A 134 27.54 9.80 -6.97
C VAL A 134 26.56 8.87 -7.69
N GLY A 135 25.34 8.74 -7.18
CA GLY A 135 24.26 7.97 -7.80
C GLY A 135 23.35 8.88 -8.63
N ILE A 136 23.12 8.50 -9.88
CA ILE A 136 22.14 9.11 -10.76
C ILE A 136 20.96 8.14 -10.91
N PRO A 137 19.75 8.50 -10.44
CA PRO A 137 18.59 7.62 -10.54
C PRO A 137 18.25 7.36 -12.01
N LYS A 138 17.76 6.16 -12.33
CA LYS A 138 17.36 5.75 -13.70
C LYS A 138 15.86 5.89 -13.92
N PHE A 139 15.07 5.69 -12.85
CA PHE A 139 13.60 5.61 -12.90
C PHE A 139 13.11 4.63 -13.97
N GLY A 140 13.78 3.49 -14.14
CA GLY A 140 13.46 2.50 -15.19
C GLY A 140 13.85 2.91 -16.63
N GLY A 141 14.45 4.09 -16.82
CA GLY A 141 15.02 4.53 -18.09
C GLY A 141 16.48 4.10 -18.29
N ASN A 142 17.05 4.56 -19.39
CA ASN A 142 18.46 4.34 -19.75
C ASN A 142 19.16 5.70 -19.93
N PRO A 143 19.66 6.30 -18.84
CA PRO A 143 20.08 7.69 -18.88
C PRO A 143 21.36 7.90 -19.70
N THR A 144 21.46 9.05 -20.35
CA THR A 144 22.74 9.66 -20.73
C THR A 144 23.15 10.64 -19.63
N ILE A 145 24.38 10.53 -19.13
CA ILE A 145 24.89 11.35 -18.02
C ILE A 145 26.10 12.15 -18.47
N SER A 146 26.11 13.43 -18.13
CA SER A 146 27.23 14.35 -18.31
C SER A 146 27.72 14.93 -16.99
N VAL A 147 29.03 15.13 -16.88
CA VAL A 147 29.70 15.84 -15.79
C VAL A 147 30.26 17.13 -16.35
N ASN A 148 29.84 18.28 -15.82
CA ASN A 148 30.24 19.61 -16.32
C ASN A 148 30.06 19.76 -17.84
N GLY A 149 28.97 19.20 -18.38
CA GLY A 149 28.63 19.21 -19.81
C GLY A 149 29.31 18.13 -20.65
N VAL A 150 30.28 17.38 -20.13
CA VAL A 150 30.96 16.29 -20.86
C VAL A 150 30.25 14.97 -20.58
N THR A 151 29.82 14.26 -21.63
CA THR A 151 29.16 12.94 -21.47
C THR A 151 30.13 11.91 -20.93
N VAL A 152 29.79 11.30 -19.77
CA VAL A 152 30.59 10.25 -19.13
C VAL A 152 29.89 8.89 -19.13
N TRP A 153 28.59 8.86 -19.40
CA TRP A 153 27.83 7.62 -19.47
C TRP A 153 26.78 7.69 -20.57
N ARG A 154 26.75 6.68 -21.43
CA ARG A 154 25.72 6.50 -22.46
C ARG A 154 25.60 5.03 -22.82
N ASN A 155 24.39 4.53 -22.99
CA ASN A 155 24.12 3.15 -23.44
C ASN A 155 24.86 2.09 -22.62
N GLY A 156 24.87 2.23 -21.28
CA GLY A 156 25.54 1.29 -20.39
C GLY A 156 27.07 1.35 -20.41
N THR A 157 27.66 2.29 -21.16
CA THR A 157 29.12 2.42 -21.33
C THR A 157 29.62 3.67 -20.61
N PHE A 158 30.67 3.50 -19.83
CA PHE A 158 31.37 4.59 -19.14
C PHE A 158 32.52 5.13 -20.00
N THR A 159 32.64 6.45 -20.07
CA THR A 159 33.77 7.16 -20.67
C THR A 159 34.54 7.88 -19.56
N PRO A 160 35.76 7.45 -19.23
CA PRO A 160 36.55 8.03 -18.15
C PRO A 160 36.80 9.54 -18.31
N GLN A 161 36.85 10.23 -17.16
CA GLN A 161 37.25 11.63 -17.06
C GLN A 161 38.22 11.79 -15.88
N PRO A 162 39.13 12.77 -15.87
CA PRO A 162 40.06 12.96 -14.74
C PRO A 162 39.36 13.08 -13.37
N ALA A 163 38.16 13.67 -13.35
CA ALA A 163 37.38 13.88 -12.14
C ALA A 163 36.52 12.68 -11.69
N VAL A 164 36.33 11.67 -12.55
CA VAL A 164 35.50 10.48 -12.28
C VAL A 164 36.19 9.27 -12.88
N THR A 165 36.67 8.37 -12.03
CA THR A 165 37.57 7.28 -12.46
C THR A 165 36.86 5.98 -12.79
N GLY A 166 35.59 5.82 -12.39
CA GLY A 166 34.81 4.63 -12.70
C GLY A 166 33.30 4.86 -12.71
N ALA A 167 32.57 3.87 -13.22
CA ALA A 167 31.13 3.81 -13.04
C ALA A 167 30.62 2.37 -12.98
N THR A 168 29.51 2.17 -12.27
CA THR A 168 28.74 0.92 -12.23
C THR A 168 27.26 1.24 -12.35
N GLN A 169 26.39 0.24 -12.52
CA GLN A 169 24.95 0.44 -12.46
C GLN A 169 24.25 -0.74 -11.79
N ASP A 170 23.08 -0.49 -11.24
CA ASP A 170 22.10 -1.51 -10.89
C ASP A 170 20.76 -1.21 -11.57
N ALA A 171 19.67 -1.80 -11.08
CA ALA A 171 18.34 -1.57 -11.62
C ALA A 171 17.88 -0.11 -11.43
N ALA A 172 18.24 0.53 -10.32
CA ALA A 172 17.74 1.83 -9.89
C ALA A 172 18.67 2.99 -10.25
N TYR A 173 19.99 2.80 -10.24
CA TYR A 173 20.98 3.88 -10.38
C TYR A 173 22.10 3.55 -11.36
N VAL A 174 22.70 4.60 -11.91
CA VAL A 174 24.09 4.60 -12.38
C VAL A 174 24.95 5.26 -11.30
N TYR A 175 26.01 4.59 -10.85
CA TYR A 175 26.94 5.12 -9.86
C TYR A 175 28.23 5.56 -10.55
N LEU A 176 28.59 6.84 -10.40
CA LEU A 176 29.89 7.39 -10.73
C LEU A 176 30.79 7.24 -9.50
N THR A 177 31.95 6.63 -9.65
CA THR A 177 32.88 6.32 -8.55
C THR A 177 34.20 7.05 -8.72
N GLY A 178 34.91 7.22 -7.60
CA GLY A 178 36.18 7.94 -7.58
C GLY A 178 36.02 9.41 -7.96
N VAL A 179 34.90 10.04 -7.56
CA VAL A 179 34.66 11.45 -7.82
C VAL A 179 35.62 12.27 -6.97
N ALA A 180 36.54 12.98 -7.62
CA ALA A 180 37.57 13.78 -6.97
C ALA A 180 36.95 15.00 -6.23
N PRO A 181 37.64 15.59 -5.24
CA PRO A 181 37.21 16.85 -4.63
C PRO A 181 36.97 17.96 -5.66
N GLY A 182 35.97 18.82 -5.45
CA GLY A 182 35.71 19.95 -6.33
C GLY A 182 34.25 20.35 -6.43
N THR A 183 33.93 21.10 -7.48
CA THR A 183 32.58 21.55 -7.82
C THR A 183 32.13 20.90 -9.12
N TYR A 184 30.97 20.27 -9.09
CA TYR A 184 30.45 19.51 -10.21
C TYR A 184 28.96 19.75 -10.42
N THR A 185 28.57 19.76 -11.68
CA THR A 185 27.19 19.58 -12.12
C THR A 185 27.08 18.27 -12.87
N PHE A 186 26.22 17.38 -12.38
CA PHE A 186 25.84 16.15 -13.04
C PHE A 186 24.47 16.37 -13.69
N SER A 187 24.36 16.10 -14.98
CA SER A 187 23.09 16.22 -15.71
C SER A 187 22.77 14.89 -16.37
N ALA A 188 21.52 14.47 -16.25
CA ALA A 188 21.01 13.24 -16.82
C ALA A 188 19.74 13.50 -17.64
N SER A 189 19.61 12.78 -18.74
CA SER A 189 18.44 12.78 -19.63
C SER A 189 18.12 11.35 -20.05
N GLY A 190 16.92 11.09 -20.55
CA GLY A 190 16.49 9.72 -20.89
C GLY A 190 16.13 8.89 -19.65
N LEU A 191 15.80 9.57 -18.56
CA LEU A 191 15.22 8.95 -17.37
C LEU A 191 13.82 8.46 -17.67
N GLY A 192 13.41 7.38 -17.00
CA GLY A 192 12.01 7.01 -17.03
C GLY A 192 11.18 7.92 -16.13
N ASN A 193 9.87 7.73 -16.22
CA ASN A 193 8.90 8.36 -15.33
C ASN A 193 7.84 7.33 -14.94
N PRO A 194 8.21 6.32 -14.14
CA PRO A 194 7.26 5.32 -13.71
C PRO A 194 6.16 6.05 -12.92
N PRO A 195 4.89 5.68 -13.10
CA PRO A 195 3.83 6.23 -12.27
C PRO A 195 4.20 5.98 -10.81
N ALA A 196 3.92 6.97 -9.95
CA ALA A 196 4.09 6.78 -8.52
C ALA A 196 3.39 5.46 -8.12
N PRO A 197 4.05 4.57 -7.36
CA PRO A 197 3.42 3.36 -6.88
C PRO A 197 2.09 3.72 -6.23
N LEU A 198 1.08 2.89 -6.44
CA LEU A 198 -0.13 2.98 -5.62
C LEU A 198 0.34 2.73 -4.19
N LEU A 199 0.49 3.81 -3.40
CA LEU A 199 0.75 3.70 -1.99
C LEU A 199 -0.27 2.70 -1.42
N PRO A 200 0.10 1.84 -0.45
CA PRO A 200 -0.82 0.88 0.17
C PRO A 200 -1.85 1.67 0.98
N VAL A 201 -2.83 2.22 0.27
CA VAL A 201 -3.85 3.16 0.74
C VAL A 201 -5.18 2.40 0.77
N ALA A 202 -5.41 1.45 -0.15
CA ALA A 202 -6.67 0.73 -0.31
C ALA A 202 -6.85 -0.52 0.56
N ALA A 203 -5.89 -0.86 1.42
CA ALA A 203 -5.87 -2.14 2.15
C ALA A 203 -7.09 -2.38 3.07
N ASP A 204 -7.84 -1.33 3.41
CA ASP A 204 -8.95 -1.38 4.38
C ASP A 204 -10.29 -0.85 3.83
N LEU A 205 -10.42 -0.67 2.50
CA LEU A 205 -11.71 -0.30 1.89
C LEU A 205 -12.60 -1.53 1.68
N PRO A 206 -13.92 -1.42 1.94
CA PRO A 206 -14.87 -2.43 1.49
C PRO A 206 -14.73 -2.70 -0.02
N ALA A 207 -14.79 -3.97 -0.39
CA ALA A 207 -14.62 -4.39 -1.77
C ALA A 207 -15.59 -3.68 -2.72
N GLY A 208 -15.07 -3.23 -3.87
CA GLY A 208 -15.83 -2.57 -4.93
C GLY A 208 -15.84 -1.03 -4.89
N PHE A 209 -15.27 -0.40 -3.86
CA PHE A 209 -15.04 1.04 -3.87
C PHE A 209 -14.03 1.43 -4.96
N GLY A 210 -14.42 2.35 -5.85
CA GLY A 210 -13.58 2.83 -6.95
C GLY A 210 -13.04 4.23 -6.66
N LYS A 211 -11.74 4.47 -6.89
CA LYS A 211 -11.15 5.81 -6.74
C LYS A 211 -11.82 6.79 -7.69
N CYS A 212 -12.29 7.92 -7.17
CA CYS A 212 -12.94 8.98 -7.95
C CYS A 212 -12.15 10.29 -7.99
N ALA A 213 -11.33 10.58 -6.97
CA ALA A 213 -10.49 11.78 -6.92
C ALA A 213 -9.28 11.59 -5.99
N GLY A 214 -8.20 12.32 -6.25
CA GLY A 214 -7.14 12.55 -5.26
C GLY A 214 -7.55 13.65 -4.25
N GLU A 215 -6.86 13.72 -3.11
CA GLU A 215 -7.06 14.80 -2.14
C GLU A 215 -6.92 16.20 -2.78
N GLY A 216 -7.87 17.08 -2.47
CA GLY A 216 -8.02 18.41 -3.09
C GLY A 216 -8.85 18.42 -4.39
N GLY A 217 -9.09 17.26 -5.00
CA GLY A 217 -9.89 17.12 -6.22
C GLY A 217 -11.40 17.12 -5.98
N GLN A 218 -12.17 16.97 -7.07
CA GLN A 218 -13.62 16.79 -7.04
C GLN A 218 -13.98 15.34 -7.38
N CYS A 219 -14.71 14.67 -6.49
CA CYS A 219 -15.25 13.34 -6.72
C CYS A 219 -16.68 13.49 -7.24
N SER A 220 -16.90 13.21 -8.53
CA SER A 220 -18.21 13.38 -9.20
C SER A 220 -18.79 12.05 -9.65
N PHE A 221 -20.08 11.86 -9.47
CA PHE A 221 -20.83 10.67 -9.87
C PHE A 221 -22.33 10.99 -9.92
N PRO A 222 -23.14 10.23 -10.68
CA PRO A 222 -24.60 10.45 -10.70
C PRO A 222 -25.27 9.92 -9.41
N GLY A 223 -26.24 10.67 -8.90
CA GLY A 223 -27.12 10.30 -7.79
C GLY A 223 -26.44 10.24 -6.42
N THR A 224 -27.18 9.77 -5.41
CA THR A 224 -26.73 9.68 -4.02
C THR A 224 -25.90 8.42 -3.76
N ARG A 225 -24.63 8.56 -3.37
CA ARG A 225 -23.74 7.43 -3.05
C ARG A 225 -22.93 7.67 -1.78
N VAL A 226 -22.49 6.57 -1.15
CA VAL A 226 -21.46 6.62 -0.10
C VAL A 226 -20.11 6.87 -0.75
N VAL A 227 -19.40 7.86 -0.21
CA VAL A 227 -18.02 8.19 -0.57
C VAL A 227 -17.15 7.96 0.66
N ALA A 228 -16.00 7.34 0.46
CA ALA A 228 -14.95 7.20 1.45
C ALA A 228 -13.82 8.18 1.14
N PHE A 229 -13.36 8.92 2.13
CA PHE A 229 -12.17 9.76 2.07
C PHE A 229 -11.15 9.22 3.06
N GLY A 230 -9.93 8.93 2.60
CA GLY A 230 -8.91 8.39 3.49
C GLY A 230 -7.72 7.74 2.81
N ALA A 231 -6.91 7.11 3.65
CA ALA A 231 -5.74 6.31 3.30
C ALA A 231 -5.45 5.30 4.41
N GLY A 232 -5.85 4.04 4.25
CA GLY A 232 -5.88 3.02 5.31
C GLY A 232 -6.97 3.25 6.36
N SER A 233 -7.20 4.50 6.78
CA SER A 233 -8.34 4.89 7.63
C SER A 233 -9.28 5.83 6.88
N TYR A 234 -10.57 5.49 6.87
CA TYR A 234 -11.58 6.13 6.02
C TYR A 234 -12.69 6.79 6.82
N LYS A 235 -13.02 8.03 6.45
CA LYS A 235 -14.29 8.68 6.80
C LYS A 235 -15.27 8.50 5.66
N TYR A 236 -16.50 8.14 6.00
CA TYR A 236 -17.57 7.89 5.04
C TYR A 236 -18.59 9.00 5.09
N ARG A 237 -19.12 9.39 3.94
CA ARG A 237 -20.23 10.33 3.83
C ARG A 237 -21.13 9.93 2.69
N THR A 238 -22.44 10.02 2.91
CA THR A 238 -23.44 9.89 1.84
C THR A 238 -23.68 11.26 1.23
N VAL A 239 -23.46 11.40 -0.07
CA VAL A 239 -23.58 12.66 -0.81
C VAL A 239 -24.23 12.43 -2.18
N ASP A 240 -24.98 13.41 -2.67
CA ASP A 240 -25.60 13.39 -3.99
C ASP A 240 -24.74 14.14 -5.02
N SER A 241 -24.61 13.58 -6.21
CA SER A 241 -23.95 14.17 -7.38
C SER A 241 -22.43 14.44 -7.25
N GLY A 242 -21.87 14.33 -6.05
CA GLY A 242 -20.43 14.41 -5.80
C GLY A 242 -20.07 15.08 -4.48
N THR A 243 -18.76 15.18 -4.21
CA THR A 243 -18.23 15.93 -3.09
C THR A 243 -16.78 16.37 -3.35
N ALA A 244 -16.39 17.49 -2.76
CA ALA A 244 -14.99 17.87 -2.68
C ALA A 244 -14.21 16.81 -1.91
N CYS A 245 -13.04 16.43 -2.42
CA CYS A 245 -12.19 15.40 -1.83
C CYS A 245 -11.24 15.99 -0.78
N THR A 246 -11.80 16.54 0.29
CA THR A 246 -11.05 17.27 1.32
C THR A 246 -11.48 16.85 2.72
N SER A 247 -10.58 17.00 3.69
CA SER A 247 -10.87 16.76 5.11
C SER A 247 -12.05 17.60 5.62
N ALA A 248 -12.20 18.84 5.13
CA ALA A 248 -13.33 19.70 5.46
C ALA A 248 -14.67 19.10 5.03
N ALA A 249 -14.74 18.52 3.83
CA ALA A 249 -15.97 17.90 3.31
C ALA A 249 -16.39 16.63 4.09
N PHE A 250 -15.47 15.99 4.81
CA PHE A 250 -15.72 14.74 5.55
C PHE A 250 -15.71 14.93 7.07
N GLY A 251 -15.77 16.17 7.56
CA GLY A 251 -15.85 16.46 9.00
C GLY A 251 -14.56 16.14 9.76
N GLY A 252 -13.42 16.37 9.11
CA GLY A 252 -12.09 16.19 9.67
C GLY A 252 -11.23 15.23 8.86
N ASP A 253 -9.95 15.20 9.21
CA ASP A 253 -8.97 14.33 8.54
C ASP A 253 -8.96 12.95 9.19
N SER A 254 -9.25 11.91 8.39
CA SER A 254 -9.26 10.50 8.83
C SER A 254 -7.87 9.87 8.89
N ALA A 255 -6.87 10.50 8.27
CA ALA A 255 -5.53 9.98 8.12
C ALA A 255 -4.53 11.15 8.02
N LYS A 256 -4.38 11.90 9.11
CA LYS A 256 -3.58 13.13 9.17
C LYS A 256 -2.14 12.89 8.69
N GLY A 257 -1.67 13.79 7.83
CA GLY A 257 -0.32 13.76 7.24
C GLY A 257 -0.09 12.76 6.10
N ILE A 258 -1.04 11.86 5.79
CA ILE A 258 -0.99 11.05 4.55
C ILE A 258 -1.66 11.84 3.43
N GLN A 259 -1.26 11.62 2.17
CA GLN A 259 -2.07 12.04 1.02
C GLN A 259 -3.28 11.11 0.87
N LYS A 260 -4.49 11.67 0.94
CA LYS A 260 -5.74 10.91 0.88
C LYS A 260 -6.24 10.78 -0.56
N SER A 261 -7.24 9.94 -0.74
CA SER A 261 -8.04 9.90 -1.96
C SER A 261 -9.50 9.66 -1.60
N CYS A 262 -10.38 10.01 -2.54
CA CYS A 262 -11.80 9.69 -2.45
C CYS A 262 -12.11 8.46 -3.29
N PHE A 263 -12.98 7.64 -2.75
CA PHE A 263 -13.45 6.43 -3.35
C PHE A 263 -14.97 6.39 -3.26
N VAL A 264 -15.64 6.04 -4.34
CA VAL A 264 -17.10 5.97 -4.40
C VAL A 264 -17.54 4.51 -4.32
N ALA A 265 -18.52 4.22 -3.47
CA ALA A 265 -19.09 2.89 -3.29
C ALA A 265 -19.72 2.38 -4.58
N PRO A 266 -19.62 1.09 -4.94
CA PRO A 266 -20.14 0.55 -6.20
C PRO A 266 -21.67 0.68 -6.30
N LEU A 267 -22.18 0.61 -7.53
CA LEU A 267 -23.62 0.48 -7.78
C LEU A 267 -24.05 -0.97 -7.54
N GLY A 268 -25.27 -1.17 -7.05
CA GLY A 268 -25.80 -2.50 -6.72
C GLY A 268 -25.55 -2.90 -5.27
N GLY A 269 -25.64 -4.20 -4.99
CA GLY A 269 -25.53 -4.77 -3.64
C GLY A 269 -24.10 -4.90 -3.14
N PRO A 270 -23.92 -5.29 -1.85
CA PRO A 270 -22.60 -5.60 -1.31
C PRO A 270 -21.89 -6.67 -2.14
N SER A 271 -20.56 -6.58 -2.24
CA SER A 271 -19.76 -7.53 -3.02
C SER A 271 -20.04 -8.97 -2.58
N GLY A 272 -20.36 -9.83 -3.54
CA GLY A 272 -20.69 -11.25 -3.32
C GLY A 272 -22.15 -11.53 -2.96
N TYR A 273 -22.99 -10.51 -2.73
CA TYR A 273 -24.42 -10.69 -2.52
C TYR A 273 -25.17 -10.71 -3.85
N THR A 274 -26.28 -11.47 -3.90
CA THR A 274 -27.16 -11.55 -5.07
C THR A 274 -28.44 -10.76 -4.82
N SER A 275 -28.89 -9.94 -5.78
CA SER A 275 -30.18 -9.24 -5.63
C SER A 275 -31.32 -10.24 -5.52
N CYS A 276 -32.19 -10.08 -4.53
CA CYS A 276 -33.33 -10.97 -4.29
C CYS A 276 -34.69 -10.28 -4.36
N ALA A 277 -34.75 -8.97 -4.10
CA ALA A 277 -36.00 -8.20 -4.21
C ALA A 277 -35.71 -6.70 -4.37
N ALA A 278 -36.58 -6.01 -5.11
CA ALA A 278 -36.66 -4.55 -5.05
C ALA A 278 -37.31 -4.09 -3.73
N GLU A 279 -37.16 -2.82 -3.37
CA GLU A 279 -37.87 -2.22 -2.21
C GLU A 279 -39.38 -2.46 -2.29
N LYS A 280 -39.98 -2.82 -1.15
CA LYS A 280 -41.37 -3.33 -0.98
C LYS A 280 -41.65 -4.71 -1.57
N GLY A 281 -40.67 -5.36 -2.19
CA GLY A 281 -40.75 -6.77 -2.59
C GLY A 281 -40.51 -7.72 -1.42
N VAL A 282 -40.50 -9.03 -1.71
CA VAL A 282 -40.19 -10.08 -0.73
C VAL A 282 -38.91 -10.78 -1.15
N CYS A 283 -37.89 -10.74 -0.30
CA CYS A 283 -36.65 -11.49 -0.51
C CYS A 283 -36.88 -12.93 -0.06
N ALA A 284 -36.97 -13.86 -1.02
CA ALA A 284 -37.19 -15.27 -0.73
C ALA A 284 -35.87 -15.93 -0.26
N VAL A 285 -35.91 -16.54 0.92
CA VAL A 285 -34.84 -17.39 1.45
C VAL A 285 -35.42 -18.75 1.84
N THR A 286 -34.68 -19.83 1.53
CA THR A 286 -35.09 -21.22 1.80
C THR A 286 -34.37 -21.84 2.99
N ALA A 287 -33.43 -21.11 3.57
CA ALA A 287 -32.66 -21.44 4.76
C ALA A 287 -32.18 -20.12 5.40
N PRO A 288 -31.68 -20.11 6.66
CA PRO A 288 -31.10 -18.93 7.27
C PRO A 288 -30.05 -18.26 6.37
N ARG A 289 -30.19 -16.95 6.15
CA ARG A 289 -29.29 -16.11 5.34
C ARG A 289 -29.21 -14.71 5.91
N THR A 290 -28.06 -14.05 5.75
CA THR A 290 -28.01 -12.58 5.89
C THR A 290 -28.59 -11.93 4.63
N VAL A 291 -29.56 -11.05 4.83
CA VAL A 291 -30.07 -10.13 3.82
C VAL A 291 -29.54 -8.74 4.12
N ALA A 292 -28.96 -8.11 3.11
CA ALA A 292 -28.59 -6.71 3.09
C ALA A 292 -29.71 -5.92 2.41
N TYR A 293 -30.27 -4.94 3.11
CA TYR A 293 -31.21 -3.97 2.55
C TYR A 293 -30.54 -2.63 2.41
N GLY A 294 -30.61 -2.01 1.25
CA GLY A 294 -30.02 -0.68 1.03
C GLY A 294 -29.67 -0.40 -0.43
N ALA A 295 -28.84 0.62 -0.64
CA ALA A 295 -28.34 1.02 -1.94
C ALA A 295 -27.03 1.80 -1.82
N ASN A 296 -26.24 1.81 -2.91
CA ASN A 296 -25.13 2.74 -3.13
C ASN A 296 -24.10 2.81 -1.99
N GLY A 297 -23.81 1.66 -1.37
CA GLY A 297 -22.85 1.50 -0.28
C GLY A 297 -23.41 1.66 1.13
N ALA A 298 -24.68 2.06 1.28
CA ALA A 298 -25.36 2.17 2.57
C ALA A 298 -26.35 1.01 2.73
N PHE A 299 -26.04 0.08 3.63
CA PHE A 299 -26.84 -1.13 3.85
C PHE A 299 -27.06 -1.40 5.33
N THR A 300 -28.26 -1.89 5.66
CA THR A 300 -28.54 -2.55 6.93
C THR A 300 -28.63 -4.05 6.70
N TYR A 301 -28.07 -4.82 7.63
CA TYR A 301 -27.98 -6.27 7.51
C TYR A 301 -28.82 -6.94 8.59
N ARG A 302 -29.56 -7.99 8.20
CA ARG A 302 -30.26 -8.86 9.14
C ARG A 302 -30.19 -10.31 8.69
N VAL A 303 -30.13 -11.21 9.66
CA VAL A 303 -30.31 -12.64 9.43
C VAL A 303 -31.80 -12.93 9.39
N VAL A 304 -32.25 -13.64 8.35
CA VAL A 304 -33.64 -14.03 8.17
C VAL A 304 -33.73 -15.52 7.91
N ASN A 305 -34.70 -16.16 8.56
CA ASN A 305 -34.88 -17.61 8.57
C ASN A 305 -36.03 -18.09 7.66
N SER A 306 -36.76 -17.15 7.09
CA SER A 306 -37.90 -17.34 6.18
C SER A 306 -38.00 -16.12 5.25
N PRO A 307 -38.81 -16.18 4.16
CA PRO A 307 -39.00 -15.04 3.27
C PRO A 307 -39.31 -13.74 4.04
N THR A 308 -38.63 -12.66 3.69
CA THR A 308 -38.67 -11.40 4.44
C THR A 308 -39.08 -10.24 3.55
N SER A 309 -39.86 -9.30 4.09
CA SER A 309 -40.23 -8.08 3.38
C SER A 309 -39.03 -7.16 3.23
N CYS A 310 -38.82 -6.69 2.00
CA CYS A 310 -37.70 -5.83 1.65
C CYS A 310 -38.04 -4.35 1.86
N ASP A 311 -38.18 -3.93 3.11
CA ASP A 311 -38.66 -2.57 3.43
C ASP A 311 -38.02 -1.97 4.70
N ASN A 312 -38.29 -0.68 4.88
CA ASN A 312 -37.81 0.11 6.03
C ASN A 312 -38.41 -0.37 7.37
N GLY A 313 -39.56 -1.04 7.37
CA GLY A 313 -40.17 -1.57 8.58
C GLY A 313 -39.38 -2.74 9.15
N VAL A 314 -38.83 -3.59 8.28
CA VAL A 314 -37.99 -4.72 8.68
C VAL A 314 -36.55 -4.30 8.94
N PHE A 315 -35.95 -3.50 8.07
CA PHE A 315 -34.51 -3.23 8.11
C PHE A 315 -34.13 -1.83 8.63
N GLY A 316 -35.07 -0.90 8.76
CA GLY A 316 -34.77 0.53 8.90
C GLY A 316 -34.40 1.16 7.55
N ASP A 317 -34.21 2.48 7.51
CA ASP A 317 -33.81 3.20 6.29
C ASP A 317 -32.31 3.54 6.30
N PRO A 318 -31.45 2.76 5.62
CA PRO A 318 -30.01 3.01 5.58
C PRO A 318 -29.64 4.23 4.72
N ILE A 319 -30.52 4.64 3.79
CA ILE A 319 -30.24 5.75 2.87
C ILE A 319 -31.54 6.44 2.44
N ALA A 320 -31.81 7.56 3.12
CA ALA A 320 -33.03 8.33 2.90
C ALA A 320 -33.14 8.85 1.46
N ASN A 321 -34.38 8.89 0.94
CA ASN A 321 -34.74 9.39 -0.39
C ASN A 321 -34.08 8.66 -1.57
N VAL A 322 -33.53 7.47 -1.34
CA VAL A 322 -32.98 6.60 -2.39
C VAL A 322 -33.77 5.30 -2.43
N VAL A 323 -34.10 4.84 -3.64
CA VAL A 323 -34.75 3.54 -3.85
C VAL A 323 -33.78 2.44 -3.46
N LYS A 324 -34.23 1.53 -2.60
CA LYS A 324 -33.40 0.46 -2.06
C LYS A 324 -33.73 -0.88 -2.71
N ALA A 325 -32.91 -1.88 -2.40
CA ALA A 325 -33.17 -3.25 -2.76
C ALA A 325 -32.59 -4.19 -1.70
N CYS A 326 -33.06 -5.43 -1.71
CA CYS A 326 -32.53 -6.50 -0.90
C CYS A 326 -31.58 -7.37 -1.70
N TYR A 327 -30.53 -7.77 -1.03
CA TYR A 327 -29.51 -8.65 -1.54
C TYR A 327 -29.27 -9.74 -0.52
N VAL A 328 -29.19 -11.00 -0.97
CA VAL A 328 -28.97 -12.15 -0.11
C VAL A 328 -27.50 -12.58 -0.18
N ALA A 329 -26.92 -12.87 0.97
CA ALA A 329 -25.58 -13.44 1.07
C ALA A 329 -25.54 -14.84 0.41
N PRO A 330 -24.39 -15.28 -0.13
CA PRO A 330 -24.26 -16.61 -0.69
C PRO A 330 -24.49 -17.69 0.38
N ALA A 331 -24.94 -18.86 -0.08
CA ALA A 331 -25.06 -20.05 0.76
C ALA A 331 -23.67 -20.60 1.11
N GLY A 332 -23.41 -20.92 2.39
CA GLY A 332 -22.20 -21.63 2.80
C GLY A 332 -21.00 -20.71 3.08
N ALA A 333 -19.82 -21.11 2.58
CA ALA A 333 -18.53 -20.50 2.87
C ALA A 333 -18.44 -19.01 2.46
N PRO A 334 -17.51 -18.22 3.05
CA PRO A 334 -17.27 -16.85 2.60
C PRO A 334 -16.94 -16.79 1.09
N ALA A 335 -17.24 -15.66 0.45
CA ALA A 335 -16.90 -15.45 -0.95
C ALA A 335 -15.36 -15.48 -1.17
N GLY A 336 -14.92 -15.95 -2.34
CA GLY A 336 -13.51 -15.92 -2.74
C GLY A 336 -12.70 -17.18 -2.43
N GLY A 337 -13.29 -18.36 -2.64
CA GLY A 337 -12.56 -19.64 -2.67
C GLY A 337 -12.33 -20.32 -1.32
N TRP A 338 -13.23 -20.10 -0.36
CA TRP A 338 -13.17 -20.74 0.95
C TRP A 338 -13.83 -22.12 0.92
N SER A 339 -13.19 -23.10 1.55
CA SER A 339 -13.71 -24.46 1.71
C SER A 339 -13.90 -24.76 3.19
N GLN A 340 -15.04 -25.36 3.54
CA GLN A 340 -15.29 -25.76 4.92
C GLN A 340 -14.28 -26.83 5.33
N CYS A 341 -13.63 -26.64 6.47
CA CYS A 341 -12.66 -27.58 7.03
C CYS A 341 -13.14 -28.25 8.33
N ALA A 342 -14.07 -27.63 9.06
CA ALA A 342 -14.67 -28.21 10.26
C ALA A 342 -16.05 -27.61 10.53
N ALA A 343 -16.93 -28.39 11.16
CA ALA A 343 -18.12 -27.87 11.82
C ALA A 343 -17.75 -27.21 13.15
N GLU A 344 -18.65 -26.37 13.70
CA GLU A 344 -18.50 -25.80 15.05
C GLU A 344 -18.21 -26.89 16.09
N ASN A 345 -17.29 -26.59 17.01
CA ASN A 345 -16.67 -27.47 17.99
C ASN A 345 -15.78 -28.59 17.43
N GLY A 346 -15.61 -28.68 16.11
CA GLY A 346 -14.60 -29.53 15.48
C GLY A 346 -13.20 -28.91 15.51
N THR A 347 -12.23 -29.60 14.90
CA THR A 347 -10.88 -29.07 14.68
C THR A 347 -10.65 -28.91 13.19
N CYS A 348 -10.34 -27.70 12.76
CA CYS A 348 -9.97 -27.43 11.38
C CYS A 348 -8.49 -27.77 11.17
N ALA A 349 -8.20 -28.73 10.29
CA ALA A 349 -6.83 -29.06 9.88
C ALA A 349 -6.27 -27.92 9.01
N ALA A 350 -5.69 -26.92 9.67
CA ALA A 350 -5.11 -25.74 9.03
C ALA A 350 -3.61 -25.74 9.28
N ALA A 351 -2.83 -25.34 8.28
CA ALA A 351 -1.39 -25.20 8.48
C ALA A 351 -1.04 -23.84 9.10
N ASN A 352 0.12 -23.75 9.76
CA ASN A 352 0.66 -22.48 10.23
C ASN A 352 0.73 -21.45 9.07
N GLY A 353 0.20 -20.25 9.31
CA GLY A 353 0.08 -19.16 8.35
C GLY A 353 -1.16 -19.20 7.45
N GLN A 354 -2.02 -20.22 7.55
CA GLN A 354 -3.21 -20.35 6.69
C GLN A 354 -4.36 -19.43 7.16
N PRO A 355 -5.00 -18.65 6.27
CA PRO A 355 -6.22 -17.92 6.58
C PRO A 355 -7.34 -18.89 6.94
N ILE A 356 -8.00 -18.60 8.05
CA ILE A 356 -9.15 -19.35 8.55
C ILE A 356 -10.28 -18.36 8.87
N ALA A 357 -11.50 -18.74 8.50
CA ALA A 357 -12.72 -18.00 8.81
C ALA A 357 -13.62 -18.87 9.67
N TYR A 358 -14.25 -18.30 10.68
CA TYR A 358 -15.23 -18.95 11.53
C TYR A 358 -16.54 -18.17 11.50
N GLY A 359 -17.65 -18.84 11.23
CA GLY A 359 -18.95 -18.21 11.22
C GLY A 359 -19.96 -18.90 10.33
N ALA A 360 -21.06 -18.21 10.07
CA ALA A 360 -22.13 -18.70 9.21
C ALA A 360 -22.91 -17.54 8.59
N TYR A 361 -23.60 -17.84 7.50
CA TYR A 361 -24.61 -16.96 6.90
C TYR A 361 -24.13 -15.55 6.54
N GLY A 362 -22.83 -15.35 6.29
CA GLY A 362 -22.25 -14.04 5.96
C GLY A 362 -21.61 -13.31 7.14
N ALA A 363 -21.83 -13.76 8.38
CA ALA A 363 -21.16 -13.25 9.58
C ALA A 363 -19.97 -14.15 9.92
N PHE A 364 -18.75 -13.65 9.69
CA PHE A 364 -17.51 -14.40 9.89
C PHE A 364 -16.48 -13.59 10.66
N THR A 365 -15.80 -14.23 11.62
CA THR A 365 -14.53 -13.75 12.17
C THR A 365 -13.38 -14.41 11.41
N TYR A 366 -12.34 -13.65 11.10
CA TYR A 366 -11.16 -14.13 10.37
C TYR A 366 -9.94 -14.15 11.29
N ALA A 367 -9.08 -15.16 11.09
CA ALA A 367 -7.80 -15.25 11.77
C ALA A 367 -6.73 -15.88 10.85
N THR A 368 -5.48 -15.90 11.34
CA THR A 368 -4.39 -16.69 10.76
C THR A 368 -4.15 -17.90 11.66
N ALA A 369 -4.27 -19.09 11.10
CA ALA A 369 -4.02 -20.34 11.81
C ALA A 369 -2.53 -20.48 12.13
N ASN A 370 -2.20 -21.01 13.31
CA ASN A 370 -0.83 -21.37 13.71
C ASN A 370 -0.59 -22.89 13.63
N GLY A 371 -1.46 -23.62 12.94
CA GLY A 371 -1.59 -25.07 12.96
C GLY A 371 -3.07 -25.46 13.09
N ASP A 372 -3.32 -26.73 13.44
CA ASP A 372 -4.68 -27.23 13.65
C ASP A 372 -5.43 -26.31 14.62
N THR A 373 -6.56 -25.77 14.16
CA THR A 373 -7.24 -24.67 14.84
C THR A 373 -8.61 -25.15 15.33
N PRO A 374 -8.90 -25.06 16.64
CA PRO A 374 -10.23 -25.38 17.17
C PRO A 374 -11.29 -24.48 16.56
N CYS A 375 -12.36 -25.08 16.06
CA CYS A 375 -13.43 -24.37 15.38
C CYS A 375 -14.52 -23.93 16.35
N ALA A 376 -14.21 -22.99 17.24
CA ALA A 376 -15.12 -22.61 18.33
C ALA A 376 -15.05 -21.13 18.69
N ASN A 377 -16.08 -20.66 19.39
CA ASN A 377 -16.17 -19.30 19.91
C ASN A 377 -14.99 -18.90 20.81
N ALA A 378 -14.43 -19.85 21.56
CA ALA A 378 -13.27 -19.58 22.40
C ALA A 378 -12.03 -19.15 21.58
N THR A 379 -11.96 -19.57 20.31
CA THR A 379 -10.83 -19.28 19.42
C THR A 379 -11.07 -18.01 18.60
N PHE A 380 -12.33 -17.73 18.21
CA PHE A 380 -12.67 -16.69 17.24
C PHE A 380 -13.61 -15.59 17.77
N GLY A 381 -14.07 -15.70 19.01
CA GLY A 381 -15.25 -14.95 19.48
C GLY A 381 -16.54 -15.50 18.87
N GLU A 382 -17.68 -14.88 19.21
CA GLU A 382 -19.00 -15.24 18.68
C GLU A 382 -19.37 -14.31 17.52
N PRO A 383 -19.19 -14.73 16.25
CA PRO A 383 -19.57 -13.92 15.09
C PRO A 383 -21.10 -13.85 14.91
N ILE A 384 -21.86 -14.83 15.42
CA ILE A 384 -23.31 -14.90 15.26
C ILE A 384 -23.98 -15.74 16.37
N TYR A 385 -24.63 -15.04 17.30
CA TYR A 385 -25.28 -15.64 18.47
C TYR A 385 -26.46 -16.56 18.09
N GLY A 386 -26.51 -17.76 18.69
CA GLY A 386 -27.63 -18.70 18.58
C GLY A 386 -27.62 -19.58 17.32
N GLU A 387 -26.67 -19.40 16.42
CA GLU A 387 -26.59 -20.12 15.15
C GLU A 387 -25.42 -21.10 15.09
N SER A 388 -25.60 -22.20 14.36
CA SER A 388 -24.52 -23.16 14.11
C SER A 388 -23.51 -22.61 13.12
N LYS A 389 -22.23 -22.66 13.48
CA LYS A 389 -21.12 -22.10 12.71
C LYS A 389 -20.25 -23.18 12.08
N ALA A 390 -19.34 -22.77 11.22
CA ALA A 390 -18.31 -23.65 10.70
C ALA A 390 -17.01 -22.89 10.46
N CYS A 391 -15.93 -23.64 10.32
CA CYS A 391 -14.63 -23.10 9.94
C CYS A 391 -14.36 -23.38 8.48
N TYR A 392 -13.71 -22.42 7.85
CA TYR A 392 -13.36 -22.46 6.45
C TYR A 392 -11.91 -22.07 6.29
N THR A 393 -11.21 -22.76 5.39
CA THR A 393 -9.86 -22.38 4.97
C THR A 393 -9.84 -22.03 3.50
N LYS A 394 -8.91 -21.16 3.12
CA LYS A 394 -8.71 -20.79 1.72
C LYS A 394 -7.62 -21.66 1.12
N ALA A 395 -7.97 -22.39 0.05
CA ALA A 395 -7.05 -23.21 -0.74
C ALA A 395 -7.24 -22.91 -2.23
N GLY A 396 -6.20 -23.09 -3.06
CA GLY A 396 -6.23 -22.76 -4.49
C GLY A 396 -5.53 -21.44 -4.84
N GLY A 397 -5.88 -20.82 -5.97
CA GLY A 397 -5.38 -19.50 -6.38
C GLY A 397 -6.24 -18.33 -5.87
N PRO A 398 -5.80 -17.07 -6.00
CA PRO A 398 -6.60 -15.90 -5.63
C PRO A 398 -7.83 -15.73 -6.54
N SER A 399 -8.81 -14.95 -6.09
CA SER A 399 -10.02 -14.65 -6.88
C SER A 399 -9.63 -14.03 -8.22
N GLY A 400 -10.18 -14.53 -9.32
CA GLY A 400 -9.80 -14.11 -10.68
C GLY A 400 -8.63 -14.90 -11.28
N TYR A 401 -8.05 -15.86 -10.55
CA TYR A 401 -6.97 -16.73 -11.01
C TYR A 401 -7.34 -18.22 -10.90
N PRO A 402 -8.28 -18.70 -11.74
CA PRO A 402 -8.85 -20.04 -11.58
C PRO A 402 -7.88 -21.16 -11.97
N THR A 403 -6.87 -20.87 -12.80
CA THR A 403 -6.03 -21.90 -13.41
C THR A 403 -4.70 -22.00 -12.68
N THR A 404 -4.48 -23.08 -11.93
CA THR A 404 -3.14 -23.44 -11.43
C THR A 404 -2.30 -23.95 -12.60
N CYS A 405 -1.25 -23.23 -12.97
CA CYS A 405 -0.41 -23.58 -14.11
C CYS A 405 0.86 -24.36 -13.73
N ALA A 406 1.36 -24.19 -12.50
CA ALA A 406 2.55 -24.90 -12.02
C ALA A 406 2.58 -24.94 -10.49
N GLY A 407 3.11 -26.02 -9.92
CA GLY A 407 3.58 -26.03 -8.53
C GLY A 407 4.89 -25.26 -8.38
N GLU A 408 5.28 -24.96 -7.15
CA GLU A 408 6.58 -24.34 -6.84
C GLU A 408 7.74 -25.11 -7.48
N ASN A 409 8.67 -24.38 -8.09
CA ASN A 409 9.77 -24.84 -8.95
C ASN A 409 9.36 -25.42 -10.31
N GLY A 410 8.07 -25.45 -10.65
CA GLY A 410 7.59 -25.74 -11.99
C GLY A 410 7.68 -24.54 -12.95
N THR A 411 7.28 -24.76 -14.20
CA THR A 411 7.18 -23.69 -15.22
C THR A 411 5.73 -23.44 -15.58
N CYS A 412 5.28 -22.20 -15.40
CA CYS A 412 3.94 -21.74 -15.75
C CYS A 412 3.94 -21.22 -17.20
N GLY A 413 3.42 -22.01 -18.14
CA GLY A 413 3.39 -21.67 -19.57
C GLY A 413 2.13 -20.90 -19.98
N PHE A 414 2.31 -19.80 -20.71
CA PHE A 414 1.26 -19.04 -21.40
C PHE A 414 1.88 -18.18 -22.50
N SER A 415 1.07 -17.64 -23.40
CA SER A 415 1.52 -16.69 -24.44
C SER A 415 0.99 -15.27 -24.18
N GLY A 416 1.74 -14.27 -24.64
CA GLY A 416 1.45 -12.85 -24.43
C GLY A 416 1.77 -12.39 -23.00
N SER A 417 1.39 -11.14 -22.70
CA SER A 417 1.57 -10.56 -21.37
C SER A 417 0.43 -10.99 -20.44
N ARG A 418 0.73 -11.72 -19.37
CA ARG A 418 -0.23 -12.07 -18.32
C ARG A 418 0.33 -11.80 -16.93
N GLU A 419 -0.55 -11.43 -16.02
CA GLU A 419 -0.26 -11.40 -14.59
C GLU A 419 -0.37 -12.82 -14.02
N VAL A 420 0.60 -13.21 -13.21
CA VAL A 420 0.69 -14.52 -12.57
C VAL A 420 0.69 -14.31 -11.07
N ALA A 421 -0.11 -15.10 -10.36
CA ALA A 421 -0.12 -15.12 -8.91
C ALA A 421 0.72 -16.29 -8.40
N PHE A 422 1.82 -16.02 -7.70
CA PHE A 422 2.63 -17.03 -7.01
C PHE A 422 2.33 -17.00 -5.53
N GLY A 423 1.96 -18.13 -4.95
CA GLY A 423 1.71 -18.22 -3.53
C GLY A 423 0.90 -19.44 -3.15
N ALA A 424 0.37 -19.41 -1.93
CA ALA A 424 -0.51 -20.44 -1.42
C ALA A 424 -1.38 -19.86 -0.33
N ARG A 425 -2.51 -20.52 -0.08
CA ARG A 425 -3.32 -20.31 1.13
C ARG A 425 -3.66 -18.83 1.32
N GLY A 426 -4.14 -18.14 0.28
CA GLY A 426 -4.57 -16.74 0.42
C GLY A 426 -3.45 -15.68 0.43
N ARG A 427 -2.16 -16.06 0.51
CA ARG A 427 -1.03 -15.13 0.38
C ARG A 427 -0.34 -15.34 -0.96
N TYR A 428 -0.40 -14.32 -1.83
CA TYR A 428 0.20 -14.37 -3.16
C TYR A 428 0.98 -13.10 -3.45
N VAL A 429 2.01 -13.27 -4.26
CA VAL A 429 2.74 -12.21 -4.93
C VAL A 429 2.31 -12.24 -6.39
N PHE A 430 1.98 -11.08 -6.92
CA PHE A 430 1.52 -10.92 -8.29
C PHE A 430 2.61 -10.30 -9.11
N LYS A 431 2.85 -10.85 -10.30
CA LYS A 431 3.85 -10.29 -11.22
C LYS A 431 3.46 -10.57 -12.65
N SER A 432 3.65 -9.57 -13.51
CA SER A 432 3.43 -9.71 -14.95
C SER A 432 4.65 -10.33 -15.61
N PHE A 433 4.41 -11.30 -16.49
CA PHE A 433 5.43 -11.87 -17.36
C PHE A 433 4.92 -11.95 -18.79
N THR A 434 5.84 -12.15 -19.73
CA THR A 434 5.55 -12.34 -21.15
C THR A 434 6.02 -13.73 -21.54
N ASP A 435 5.14 -14.48 -22.19
CA ASP A 435 5.43 -15.83 -22.73
C ASP A 435 5.88 -16.85 -21.66
N GLY A 436 5.26 -16.81 -20.48
CA GLY A 436 5.47 -17.78 -19.39
C GLY A 436 6.41 -17.30 -18.28
N THR A 437 6.53 -18.09 -17.21
CA THR A 437 7.44 -17.81 -16.10
C THR A 437 7.79 -19.05 -15.28
N ALA A 438 8.94 -19.03 -14.61
CA ALA A 438 9.30 -20.02 -13.59
C ALA A 438 8.53 -19.74 -12.30
N CYS A 439 7.95 -20.78 -11.70
CA CYS A 439 7.17 -20.66 -10.47
C CYS A 439 8.04 -20.71 -9.22
N THR A 440 8.95 -19.74 -9.07
CA THR A 440 9.99 -19.75 -8.03
C THR A 440 10.04 -18.43 -7.26
N ILE A 441 10.54 -18.49 -6.02
CA ILE A 441 10.81 -17.29 -5.20
C ILE A 441 11.70 -16.30 -5.98
N THR A 442 12.71 -16.78 -6.72
CA THR A 442 13.60 -15.94 -7.52
C THR A 442 12.85 -15.18 -8.63
N ALA A 443 11.92 -15.83 -9.33
CA ALA A 443 11.15 -15.18 -10.39
C ALA A 443 10.22 -14.09 -9.85
N PHE A 444 9.68 -14.29 -8.64
CA PHE A 444 8.73 -13.38 -8.00
C PHE A 444 9.38 -12.39 -7.02
N GLY A 445 10.64 -12.59 -6.66
CA GLY A 445 11.47 -11.69 -5.84
C GLY A 445 11.25 -11.80 -4.33
N ILE A 446 10.21 -12.50 -3.88
CA ILE A 446 9.88 -12.67 -2.46
C ILE A 446 9.10 -13.97 -2.25
N ASP A 447 9.30 -14.59 -1.08
CA ASP A 447 8.48 -15.70 -0.64
C ASP A 447 7.22 -15.16 0.06
N PRO A 448 6.02 -15.31 -0.56
CA PRO A 448 4.77 -14.85 0.05
C PRO A 448 4.42 -15.60 1.33
N LEU A 449 4.96 -16.81 1.52
CA LEU A 449 4.64 -17.69 2.64
C LEU A 449 5.78 -18.68 2.93
N PRO A 450 6.79 -18.27 3.72
CA PRO A 450 7.93 -19.11 4.09
C PRO A 450 7.53 -20.44 4.74
N GLY A 451 8.23 -21.52 4.37
CA GLY A 451 7.99 -22.87 4.91
C GLY A 451 6.74 -23.57 4.36
N VAL A 452 6.01 -22.97 3.43
CA VAL A 452 4.81 -23.54 2.80
C VAL A 452 5.03 -23.73 1.30
N GLN A 453 4.69 -24.91 0.77
CA GLN A 453 4.77 -25.15 -0.67
C GLN A 453 3.76 -24.27 -1.44
N LYS A 454 4.24 -23.63 -2.51
CA LYS A 454 3.49 -22.64 -3.30
C LYS A 454 3.08 -23.18 -4.67
N ALA A 455 2.26 -22.41 -5.37
CA ALA A 455 1.88 -22.66 -6.75
C ALA A 455 1.68 -21.34 -7.50
N CYS A 456 1.68 -21.43 -8.83
CA CYS A 456 1.40 -20.32 -9.74
C CYS A 456 0.00 -20.48 -10.32
N HIS A 457 -0.71 -19.37 -10.39
CA HIS A 457 -2.06 -19.30 -10.89
C HIS A 457 -2.18 -18.21 -11.96
N LEU A 458 -3.01 -18.46 -12.97
CA LEU A 458 -3.28 -17.57 -14.11
C LEU A 458 -4.70 -17.04 -14.08
N THR A 459 -4.85 -15.82 -14.58
CA THR A 459 -6.15 -15.27 -15.00
C THR A 459 -6.72 -16.05 -16.19
N PRO A 460 -8.05 -16.02 -16.42
CA PRO A 460 -8.71 -16.66 -17.56
C PRO A 460 -8.03 -16.39 -18.90
#